data_AF-A0A0F4LPP5-F1
#
_entry.id   AF-A0A0F4LPP5-F1
#
_cell.length_a   1.000
_cell.length_b   1.000
_cell.length_c   1.000
_cell.angle_alpha   90.00
_cell.angle_beta   90.00
_cell.angle_gamma   90.00
#
_symmetry.space_group_name_H-M   'P 1'
#
loop_
_entity.id
_entity.type
_entity.pdbx_description
1 polymer ?
#
loop_
_entity_poly.entity_id
_entity_poly.type
_entity_poly.pdbx_seq_one_letter_code
_entity_poly.pdbx_strand_id
1 'polypeptide(L)'
;MAELELPNEMFELRKRKVAPGSLPLTDVDLTQNILCLNKNILSAYNEKNGSSYTSFEQIPLDGNEVKSIAFGLFYQHLSKDQFYSMPADVIKNNLTNVLEGNYSSTTCRLMSASKVALIALYLKIDIEKIIFNTNDKELIAKYLAYYYDYLSRDEHVYLKVRLRKTQNITKFITKRIRPFYSTGEMGSTLGITRQGVYYLYKQNHIPSNQKLLIGVARMGKVEPYKLLVFDNMDIDELKALAFKKKAKYSTKKS
;
A
#
# COMPACT_ATOMS: atom_id res chain seq x y z
N MET A 1 -7.71 -6.29 -27.43
CA MET A 1 -7.14 -6.60 -26.09
C MET A 1 -8.32 -6.86 -25.18
N ALA A 2 -8.41 -8.03 -24.56
CA ALA A 2 -9.52 -8.37 -23.67
C ALA A 2 -9.47 -7.44 -22.44
N GLU A 3 -10.58 -6.77 -22.14
CA GLU A 3 -10.73 -5.99 -20.92
C GLU A 3 -10.58 -6.93 -19.71
N LEU A 4 -9.69 -6.56 -18.79
CA LEU A 4 -9.58 -7.27 -17.52
C LEU A 4 -10.84 -6.92 -16.72
N GLU A 5 -11.79 -7.86 -16.60
CA GLU A 5 -12.89 -7.74 -15.64
C GLU A 5 -12.28 -7.77 -14.22
N LEU A 6 -12.06 -6.59 -13.66
CA LEU A 6 -11.60 -6.44 -12.30
C LEU A 6 -12.82 -6.32 -11.38
N PRO A 7 -12.96 -7.20 -10.38
CA PRO A 7 -14.09 -7.14 -9.47
C PRO A 7 -13.84 -6.01 -8.47
N ASN A 8 -14.42 -4.81 -8.67
CA ASN A 8 -14.86 -3.89 -7.59
C ASN A 8 -15.15 -2.45 -8.05
N GLU A 9 -16.13 -1.83 -7.38
CA GLU A 9 -16.43 -0.37 -7.40
C GLU A 9 -15.21 0.51 -7.05
N MET A 10 -14.27 0.03 -6.23
CA MET A 10 -12.99 0.70 -5.95
C MET A 10 -12.16 0.99 -7.19
N PHE A 11 -12.20 0.09 -8.17
CA PHE A 11 -11.46 0.25 -9.40
C PHE A 11 -12.09 1.32 -10.28
N GLU A 12 -13.42 1.40 -10.34
CA GLU A 12 -14.16 2.42 -11.08
C GLU A 12 -14.00 3.83 -10.50
N LEU A 13 -14.07 3.99 -9.16
CA LEU A 13 -13.83 5.28 -8.52
C LEU A 13 -12.40 5.78 -8.73
N ARG A 14 -11.42 4.87 -8.74
CA ARG A 14 -10.00 5.21 -8.93
C ARG A 14 -9.61 5.38 -10.41
N LYS A 15 -10.34 4.79 -11.38
CA LYS A 15 -10.20 5.06 -12.82
C LYS A 15 -10.36 6.54 -13.17
N ARG A 16 -11.15 7.31 -12.40
CA ARG A 16 -11.33 8.77 -12.61
C ARG A 16 -10.05 9.59 -12.44
N LYS A 17 -9.07 9.07 -11.67
CA LYS A 17 -7.72 9.68 -11.45
C LYS A 17 -6.76 9.48 -12.64
N VAL A 18 -7.10 8.59 -13.56
CA VAL A 18 -6.15 8.00 -14.52
C VAL A 18 -6.08 8.78 -15.84
N ALA A 19 -7.06 9.63 -16.14
CA ALA A 19 -6.99 10.48 -17.33
C ALA A 19 -5.95 11.60 -17.14
N PRO A 20 -4.97 11.76 -18.06
CA PRO A 20 -4.12 12.94 -18.11
C PRO A 20 -4.99 14.20 -18.17
N GLY A 21 -4.80 15.13 -17.23
CA GLY A 21 -5.62 16.35 -17.12
C GLY A 21 -6.81 16.26 -16.14
N SER A 22 -6.93 15.16 -15.39
CA SER A 22 -7.92 15.07 -14.31
C SER A 22 -7.63 16.07 -13.18
N LEU A 23 -8.69 16.74 -12.72
CA LEU A 23 -8.65 17.69 -11.61
C LEU A 23 -8.17 17.00 -10.32
N PRO A 24 -7.52 17.73 -9.38
CA PRO A 24 -7.17 17.18 -8.08
C PRO A 24 -8.42 16.60 -7.40
N LEU A 25 -8.23 15.52 -6.64
CA LEU A 25 -9.30 14.82 -5.92
C LEU A 25 -10.19 15.83 -5.20
N THR A 26 -11.49 15.77 -5.47
CA THR A 26 -12.45 16.54 -4.70
C THR A 26 -12.54 15.97 -3.30
N ASP A 27 -13.05 16.76 -2.36
CA ASP A 27 -13.29 16.31 -1.00
C ASP A 27 -14.27 15.11 -0.95
N VAL A 28 -15.12 14.94 -1.97
CA VAL A 28 -16.02 13.79 -2.14
C VAL A 28 -15.24 12.51 -2.46
N ASP A 29 -14.26 12.57 -3.37
CA ASP A 29 -13.47 11.39 -3.76
C ASP A 29 -12.61 10.86 -2.60
N LEU A 30 -12.15 11.77 -1.73
CA LEU A 30 -11.39 11.45 -0.52
C LEU A 30 -12.25 10.73 0.51
N THR A 31 -13.47 11.21 0.76
CA THR A 31 -14.43 10.56 1.66
C THR A 31 -14.83 9.18 1.15
N GLN A 32 -15.08 9.04 -0.15
CA GLN A 32 -15.40 7.73 -0.75
C GLN A 32 -14.27 6.70 -0.62
N ASN A 33 -13.02 7.13 -0.76
CA ASN A 33 -11.86 6.25 -0.56
C ASN A 33 -11.79 5.72 0.88
N ILE A 34 -12.05 6.56 1.89
CA ILE A 34 -12.06 6.14 3.30
C ILE A 34 -13.22 5.21 3.59
N LEU A 35 -14.41 5.56 3.12
CA LEU A 35 -15.57 4.70 3.27
C LEU A 35 -15.29 3.31 2.70
N CYS A 36 -14.58 3.23 1.57
CA CYS A 36 -14.19 1.94 1.03
C CYS A 36 -13.10 1.24 1.85
N LEU A 37 -12.06 1.94 2.30
CA LEU A 37 -11.06 1.35 3.21
C LEU A 37 -11.70 0.81 4.49
N ASN A 38 -12.69 1.52 5.05
CA ASN A 38 -13.43 1.06 6.23
C ASN A 38 -14.26 -0.18 5.93
N LYS A 39 -15.02 -0.21 4.82
CA LYS A 39 -15.71 -1.42 4.36
C LYS A 39 -14.75 -2.61 4.22
N ASN A 40 -13.55 -2.38 3.67
CA ASN A 40 -12.54 -3.43 3.53
C ASN A 40 -11.94 -3.85 4.87
N ILE A 41 -11.73 -2.93 5.81
CA ILE A 41 -11.30 -3.26 7.19
C ILE A 41 -12.33 -4.17 7.85
N LEU A 42 -13.62 -3.80 7.78
CA LEU A 42 -14.71 -4.58 8.35
C LEU A 42 -14.83 -5.95 7.69
N SER A 43 -14.81 -6.01 6.37
CA SER A 43 -14.84 -7.27 5.61
C SER A 43 -13.67 -8.17 5.98
N ALA A 44 -12.45 -7.64 6.00
CA ALA A 44 -11.24 -8.38 6.36
C ALA A 44 -11.29 -8.90 7.80
N TYR A 45 -11.75 -8.08 8.73
CA TYR A 45 -11.87 -8.46 10.14
C TYR A 45 -12.93 -9.55 10.34
N ASN A 46 -14.09 -9.40 9.71
CA ASN A 46 -15.19 -10.36 9.77
C ASN A 46 -14.80 -11.72 9.21
N GLU A 47 -14.19 -11.74 8.02
CA GLU A 47 -13.70 -12.96 7.40
C GLU A 47 -12.69 -13.67 8.30
N LYS A 48 -11.74 -12.91 8.87
CA LYS A 48 -10.71 -13.47 9.75
C LYS A 48 -11.28 -14.07 11.05
N ASN A 49 -12.24 -13.41 11.66
CA ASN A 49 -12.72 -13.75 13.00
C ASN A 49 -14.05 -14.53 13.00
N GLY A 50 -14.64 -14.79 11.83
CA GLY A 50 -15.97 -15.39 11.73
C GLY A 50 -17.08 -14.52 12.34
N SER A 51 -16.91 -13.18 12.27
CA SER A 51 -17.86 -12.22 12.83
C SER A 51 -18.73 -11.56 11.75
N SER A 52 -19.78 -10.85 12.17
CA SER A 52 -20.75 -10.18 11.27
C SER A 52 -20.92 -8.69 11.61
N TYR A 53 -19.83 -8.03 11.99
CA TYR A 53 -19.87 -6.61 12.36
C TYR A 53 -20.17 -5.73 11.15
N THR A 54 -21.06 -4.75 11.32
CA THR A 54 -21.48 -3.80 10.29
C THR A 54 -20.83 -2.42 10.47
N SER A 55 -20.21 -2.15 11.61
CA SER A 55 -19.49 -0.90 11.89
C SER A 55 -18.20 -1.12 12.67
N PHE A 56 -17.26 -0.17 12.58
CA PHE A 56 -15.97 -0.26 13.29
C PHE A 56 -16.15 -0.23 14.82
N GLU A 57 -17.18 0.47 15.30
CA GLU A 57 -17.53 0.54 16.72
C GLU A 57 -17.76 -0.84 17.34
N GLN A 58 -18.32 -1.78 16.57
CA GLN A 58 -18.65 -3.12 17.04
C GLN A 58 -17.43 -4.04 17.15
N ILE A 59 -16.28 -3.67 16.55
CA ILE A 59 -15.05 -4.46 16.66
C ILE A 59 -14.58 -4.45 18.13
N PRO A 60 -14.39 -5.62 18.77
CA PRO A 60 -14.03 -5.72 20.18
C PRO A 60 -12.52 -5.46 20.36
N LEU A 61 -12.12 -4.20 20.26
CA LEU A 61 -10.76 -3.75 20.54
C LEU A 61 -10.59 -3.40 22.00
N ASP A 62 -9.46 -3.80 22.57
CA ASP A 62 -9.09 -3.36 23.91
C ASP A 62 -8.72 -1.86 23.92
N GLY A 63 -8.73 -1.25 25.11
CA GLY A 63 -8.46 0.17 25.25
C GLY A 63 -7.07 0.60 24.79
N ASN A 64 -6.07 -0.28 24.85
CA ASN A 64 -4.71 -0.02 24.42
C ASN A 64 -4.57 -0.10 22.90
N GLU A 65 -5.26 -1.03 22.25
CA GLU A 65 -5.35 -1.16 20.79
C GLU A 65 -6.01 0.08 20.19
N VAL A 66 -7.18 0.47 20.73
CA VAL A 66 -7.89 1.69 20.31
C VAL A 66 -7.00 2.92 20.45
N LYS A 67 -6.36 3.09 21.62
CA LYS A 67 -5.44 4.20 21.89
C LYS A 67 -4.27 4.18 20.91
N SER A 68 -3.65 3.03 20.69
CA SER A 68 -2.46 2.94 19.85
C SER A 68 -2.75 3.22 18.38
N ILE A 69 -3.91 2.74 17.87
CA ILE A 69 -4.39 3.09 16.54
C ILE A 69 -4.64 4.61 16.48
N ALA A 70 -5.51 5.14 17.34
CA ALA A 70 -5.92 6.55 17.30
C ALA A 70 -4.74 7.53 17.47
N PHE A 71 -3.78 7.22 18.35
CA PHE A 71 -2.55 8.00 18.48
C PHE A 71 -1.78 8.06 17.17
N GLY A 72 -1.61 6.90 16.52
CA GLY A 72 -0.93 6.81 15.22
C GLY A 72 -1.71 7.47 14.08
N LEU A 73 -3.03 7.57 14.18
CA LEU A 73 -3.86 8.15 13.12
C LEU A 73 -3.99 9.68 13.19
N PHE A 74 -4.36 10.25 14.34
CA PHE A 74 -4.72 11.69 14.42
C PHE A 74 -4.31 12.42 15.71
N TYR A 75 -3.91 11.74 16.79
CA TYR A 75 -3.48 12.39 18.04
C TYR A 75 -1.97 12.52 18.22
N GLN A 76 -1.17 12.39 17.15
CA GLN A 76 0.30 12.50 17.22
C GLN A 76 0.83 13.84 17.75
N HIS A 77 -0.02 14.89 17.76
CA HIS A 77 0.31 16.22 18.26
C HIS A 77 0.16 16.34 19.78
N LEU A 78 -0.54 15.41 20.42
CA LEU A 78 -0.64 15.35 21.88
C LEU A 78 0.57 14.62 22.46
N SER A 79 0.95 14.96 23.69
CA SER A 79 1.90 14.12 24.42
C SER A 79 1.28 12.75 24.71
N LYS A 80 2.12 11.71 24.76
CA LYS A 80 1.64 10.34 25.05
C LYS A 80 0.90 10.30 26.38
N ASP A 81 1.43 10.96 27.41
CA ASP A 81 0.85 10.90 28.75
C ASP A 81 -0.56 11.52 28.78
N GLN A 82 -0.75 12.67 28.11
CA GLN A 82 -2.07 13.31 27.99
C GLN A 82 -3.06 12.48 27.16
N PHE A 83 -2.60 11.83 26.11
CA PHE A 83 -3.48 11.04 25.26
C PHE A 83 -3.87 9.71 25.91
N TYR A 84 -2.90 8.99 26.50
CA TYR A 84 -3.16 7.71 27.13
C TYR A 84 -3.98 7.83 28.44
N SER A 85 -4.09 9.03 29.03
CA SER A 85 -5.02 9.30 30.13
C SER A 85 -6.49 9.52 29.69
N MET A 86 -6.76 9.69 28.40
CA MET A 86 -8.14 9.87 27.93
C MET A 86 -8.96 8.56 28.05
N PRO A 87 -10.29 8.64 28.27
CA PRO A 87 -11.16 7.46 28.27
C PRO A 87 -11.14 6.73 26.91
N ALA A 88 -11.00 5.41 26.93
CA ALA A 88 -10.81 4.61 25.71
C ALA A 88 -12.07 4.57 24.82
N ASP A 89 -13.25 4.59 25.44
CA ASP A 89 -14.58 4.74 24.85
C ASP A 89 -14.70 6.04 24.03
N VAL A 90 -14.28 7.18 24.59
CA VAL A 90 -14.25 8.47 23.87
C VAL A 90 -13.33 8.41 22.65
N ILE A 91 -12.14 7.83 22.81
CA ILE A 91 -11.19 7.66 21.71
C ILE A 91 -11.76 6.73 20.64
N LYS A 92 -12.41 5.63 21.03
CA LYS A 92 -13.03 4.67 20.11
C LYS A 92 -14.09 5.35 19.27
N ASN A 93 -14.96 6.15 19.88
CA ASN A 93 -15.99 6.90 19.17
C ASN A 93 -15.38 7.88 18.15
N ASN A 94 -14.35 8.63 18.54
CA ASN A 94 -13.64 9.53 17.60
C ASN A 94 -12.97 8.76 16.45
N LEU A 95 -12.37 7.60 16.74
CA LEU A 95 -11.76 6.73 15.75
C LEU A 95 -12.81 6.19 14.76
N THR A 96 -13.97 5.73 15.23
CA THR A 96 -15.10 5.30 14.41
C THR A 96 -15.54 6.43 13.47
N ASN A 97 -15.76 7.62 14.00
CA ASN A 97 -16.19 8.78 13.21
C ASN A 97 -15.18 9.14 12.10
N VAL A 98 -13.87 9.00 12.36
CA VAL A 98 -12.83 9.21 11.32
C VAL A 98 -12.92 8.14 10.24
N LEU A 99 -13.04 6.87 10.63
CA LEU A 99 -13.08 5.75 9.69
C LEU A 99 -14.39 5.69 8.91
N GLU A 100 -15.48 6.21 9.47
CA GLU A 100 -16.79 6.32 8.80
C GLU A 100 -16.93 7.59 7.96
N GLY A 101 -15.88 8.43 7.88
CA GLY A 101 -15.89 9.62 7.03
C GLY A 101 -16.74 10.77 7.56
N ASN A 102 -17.09 10.76 8.84
CA ASN A 102 -17.87 11.81 9.51
C ASN A 102 -17.02 13.06 9.86
N TYR A 103 -15.74 13.10 9.47
CA TYR A 103 -14.83 14.22 9.70
C TYR A 103 -14.50 15.00 8.42
N SER A 104 -13.96 16.20 8.59
CA SER A 104 -13.55 17.06 7.47
C SER A 104 -12.57 16.37 6.51
N SER A 105 -12.63 16.76 5.24
CA SER A 105 -11.73 16.27 4.17
C SER A 105 -10.24 16.37 4.51
N THR A 106 -9.85 17.32 5.37
CA THR A 106 -8.48 17.47 5.87
C THR A 106 -8.04 16.29 6.74
N THR A 107 -8.91 15.79 7.62
CA THR A 107 -8.65 14.60 8.44
C THR A 107 -8.65 13.35 7.57
N CYS A 108 -9.51 13.32 6.55
CA CYS A 108 -9.60 12.24 5.57
C CYS A 108 -8.32 12.09 4.70
N ARG A 109 -7.71 13.21 4.29
CA ARG A 109 -6.41 13.23 3.56
C ARG A 109 -5.26 12.58 4.33
N LEU A 110 -5.44 12.31 5.62
CA LEU A 110 -4.42 11.74 6.48
C LEU A 110 -4.38 10.21 6.45
N MET A 111 -5.28 9.49 5.76
CA MET A 111 -5.15 8.03 5.55
C MET A 111 -4.04 7.71 4.54
N SER A 112 -2.93 7.17 5.06
CA SER A 112 -1.76 6.77 4.28
C SER A 112 -1.45 5.29 4.50
N ALA A 113 -0.67 4.68 3.61
CA ALA A 113 -0.26 3.27 3.71
C ALA A 113 0.33 2.89 5.07
N SER A 114 1.08 3.77 5.74
CA SER A 114 1.60 3.52 7.10
C SER A 114 0.51 3.40 8.16
N LYS A 115 -0.57 4.14 8.00
CA LYS A 115 -1.71 4.14 8.93
C LYS A 115 -2.64 2.97 8.65
N VAL A 116 -2.86 2.63 7.38
CA VAL A 116 -3.50 1.38 6.98
C VAL A 116 -2.71 0.17 7.51
N ALA A 117 -1.37 0.21 7.43
CA ALA A 117 -0.50 -0.82 8.00
C ALA A 117 -0.62 -0.90 9.54
N LEU A 118 -0.78 0.24 10.22
CA LEU A 118 -0.99 0.27 11.66
C LEU A 118 -2.30 -0.42 12.05
N ILE A 119 -3.39 -0.10 11.35
CA ILE A 119 -4.70 -0.74 11.56
C ILE A 119 -4.60 -2.24 11.29
N ALA A 120 -4.02 -2.64 10.15
CA ALA A 120 -3.80 -4.03 9.79
C ALA A 120 -3.01 -4.79 10.87
N LEU A 121 -1.97 -4.16 11.45
CA LEU A 121 -1.14 -4.76 12.49
C LEU A 121 -1.91 -5.02 13.78
N TYR A 122 -2.66 -4.03 14.28
CA TYR A 122 -3.41 -4.17 15.53
C TYR A 122 -4.61 -5.11 15.37
N LEU A 123 -5.32 -5.01 14.26
CA LEU A 123 -6.43 -5.92 13.93
C LEU A 123 -5.94 -7.31 13.47
N LYS A 124 -4.63 -7.46 13.26
CA LYS A 124 -3.97 -8.66 12.73
C LYS A 124 -4.58 -9.13 11.39
N ILE A 125 -5.08 -8.24 10.56
CA ILE A 125 -5.68 -8.55 9.25
C ILE A 125 -4.68 -8.29 8.12
N ASP A 126 -4.87 -8.93 6.96
CA ASP A 126 -4.01 -8.73 5.80
C ASP A 126 -4.18 -7.31 5.23
N ILE A 127 -3.07 -6.61 5.04
CA ILE A 127 -3.08 -5.24 4.49
C ILE A 127 -3.58 -5.24 3.03
N GLU A 128 -3.33 -6.32 2.30
CA GLU A 128 -3.78 -6.54 0.93
C GLU A 128 -5.31 -6.56 0.83
N LYS A 129 -5.98 -7.24 1.77
CA LYS A 129 -7.45 -7.21 1.88
C LYS A 129 -7.96 -5.79 2.12
N ILE A 130 -7.27 -4.97 2.90
CA ILE A 130 -7.69 -3.58 3.12
C ILE A 130 -7.50 -2.72 1.87
N ILE A 131 -6.33 -2.81 1.21
CA ILE A 131 -5.98 -1.93 0.08
C ILE A 131 -6.70 -2.35 -1.20
N PHE A 132 -6.80 -3.65 -1.46
CA PHE A 132 -7.27 -4.22 -2.73
C PHE A 132 -8.60 -4.99 -2.61
N ASN A 133 -9.16 -5.16 -1.40
CA ASN A 133 -10.34 -5.97 -1.13
C ASN A 133 -10.20 -7.46 -1.54
N THR A 134 -8.96 -7.94 -1.62
CA THR A 134 -8.66 -9.34 -1.93
C THR A 134 -7.31 -9.73 -1.35
N ASN A 135 -7.12 -11.03 -1.10
CA ASN A 135 -5.83 -11.63 -0.76
C ASN A 135 -5.27 -12.47 -1.92
N ASP A 136 -5.93 -12.48 -3.08
CA ASP A 136 -5.44 -13.15 -4.26
C ASP A 136 -4.21 -12.40 -4.81
N LYS A 137 -3.04 -12.96 -4.51
CA LYS A 137 -1.72 -12.42 -4.90
C LYS A 137 -1.61 -12.21 -6.40
N GLU A 138 -2.19 -13.09 -7.22
CA GLU A 138 -2.12 -12.97 -8.67
C GLU A 138 -3.05 -11.86 -9.17
N LEU A 139 -4.26 -11.75 -8.63
CA LEU A 139 -5.19 -10.66 -8.97
C LEU A 139 -4.60 -9.30 -8.60
N ILE A 140 -4.01 -9.18 -7.40
CA ILE A 140 -3.31 -7.97 -6.96
C ILE A 140 -2.15 -7.65 -7.90
N ALA A 141 -1.33 -8.64 -8.25
CA ALA A 141 -0.20 -8.44 -9.15
C ALA A 141 -0.64 -7.98 -10.55
N LYS A 142 -1.72 -8.57 -11.09
CA LYS A 142 -2.33 -8.17 -12.37
C LYS A 142 -2.80 -6.72 -12.31
N TYR A 143 -3.50 -6.34 -11.24
CA TYR A 143 -3.92 -4.95 -11.00
C TYR A 143 -2.72 -4.00 -10.96
N LEU A 144 -1.71 -4.29 -10.13
CA LEU A 144 -0.53 -3.46 -9.96
C LEU A 144 0.27 -3.31 -11.25
N ALA A 145 0.36 -4.37 -12.06
CA ALA A 145 1.03 -4.32 -13.35
C ALA A 145 0.25 -3.52 -14.39
N TYR A 146 -1.08 -3.66 -14.42
CA TYR A 146 -1.94 -2.99 -15.39
C TYR A 146 -2.06 -1.49 -15.12
N TYR A 147 -2.18 -1.08 -13.85
CA TYR A 147 -2.32 0.32 -13.44
C TYR A 147 -1.03 0.95 -12.92
N TYR A 148 0.13 0.36 -13.24
CA TYR A 148 1.42 0.71 -12.64
C TYR A 148 1.74 2.22 -12.62
N ASP A 149 1.47 2.92 -13.72
CA ASP A 149 1.75 4.35 -13.87
C ASP A 149 0.69 5.23 -13.19
N TYR A 150 -0.42 4.64 -12.74
CA TYR A 150 -1.60 5.32 -12.23
C TYR A 150 -1.98 4.91 -10.80
N LEU A 151 -1.10 4.17 -10.13
CA LEU A 151 -1.35 3.72 -8.77
C LEU A 151 -1.60 4.90 -7.84
N SER A 152 -2.46 4.68 -6.85
CA SER A 152 -2.61 5.59 -5.72
C SER A 152 -1.29 5.72 -4.96
N ARG A 153 -1.18 6.77 -4.15
CA ARG A 153 -0.02 6.98 -3.28
C ARG A 153 0.24 5.76 -2.40
N ASP A 154 -0.81 5.15 -1.88
CA ASP A 154 -0.69 4.03 -0.94
C ASP A 154 -0.30 2.73 -1.64
N GLU A 155 -0.85 2.47 -2.82
CA GLU A 155 -0.46 1.34 -3.67
C GLU A 155 0.99 1.46 -4.13
N HIS A 156 1.46 2.67 -4.48
CA HIS A 156 2.87 2.91 -4.77
C HIS A 156 3.77 2.65 -3.56
N VAL A 157 3.35 3.06 -2.35
CA VAL A 157 4.12 2.79 -1.13
C VAL A 157 4.14 1.29 -0.83
N TYR A 158 2.99 0.62 -0.89
CA TYR A 158 2.88 -0.83 -0.74
C TYR A 158 3.81 -1.55 -1.72
N LEU A 159 3.67 -1.27 -3.03
CA LEU A 159 4.48 -1.85 -4.08
C LEU A 159 5.98 -1.61 -3.85
N LYS A 160 6.36 -0.40 -3.45
CA LYS A 160 7.75 -0.03 -3.20
C LYS A 160 8.36 -0.75 -2.01
N VAL A 161 7.59 -0.94 -0.93
CA VAL A 161 8.03 -1.71 0.24
C VAL A 161 8.22 -3.18 -0.16
N ARG A 162 7.22 -3.78 -0.82
CA ARG A 162 7.25 -5.19 -1.25
C ARG A 162 8.40 -5.47 -2.21
N LEU A 163 8.59 -4.64 -3.24
CA LEU A 163 9.65 -4.86 -4.24
C LEU A 163 11.06 -4.73 -3.65
N ARG A 164 11.28 -3.76 -2.75
CA ARG A 164 12.59 -3.58 -2.11
C ARG A 164 12.98 -4.76 -1.23
N LYS A 165 12.01 -5.31 -0.50
CA LYS A 165 12.25 -6.40 0.45
C LYS A 165 12.38 -7.74 -0.26
N THR A 166 11.50 -8.06 -1.20
CA THR A 166 11.51 -9.34 -1.93
C THR A 166 12.68 -9.44 -2.92
N GLN A 167 13.09 -8.31 -3.49
CA GLN A 167 14.09 -8.22 -4.56
C GLN A 167 13.71 -9.08 -5.78
N ASN A 168 12.41 -9.34 -5.99
CA ASN A 168 11.93 -10.29 -7.00
C ASN A 168 12.42 -9.91 -8.40
N ILE A 169 12.35 -8.64 -8.76
CA ILE A 169 12.82 -8.13 -10.05
C ILE A 169 14.34 -8.32 -10.20
N THR A 170 15.11 -8.01 -9.17
CA THR A 170 16.56 -8.17 -9.18
C THR A 170 16.99 -9.63 -9.31
N LYS A 171 16.36 -10.52 -8.55
CA LYS A 171 16.57 -11.98 -8.64
C LYS A 171 16.18 -12.49 -10.02
N PHE A 172 15.06 -12.02 -10.56
CA PHE A 172 14.59 -12.38 -11.89
C PHE A 172 15.59 -11.96 -12.97
N ILE A 173 16.02 -10.70 -13.00
CA ILE A 173 17.01 -10.22 -13.96
C ILE A 173 18.31 -11.03 -13.85
N THR A 174 18.81 -11.23 -12.63
CA THR A 174 20.08 -11.93 -12.40
C THR A 174 20.03 -13.40 -12.83
N LYS A 175 18.91 -14.10 -12.57
CA LYS A 175 18.79 -15.54 -12.81
C LYS A 175 18.25 -15.89 -14.20
N ARG A 176 17.40 -15.06 -14.79
CA ARG A 176 16.65 -15.38 -16.02
C ARG A 176 17.07 -14.56 -17.24
N ILE A 177 17.58 -13.35 -17.04
CA ILE A 177 17.94 -12.45 -18.16
C ILE A 177 19.46 -12.40 -18.34
N ARG A 178 20.20 -12.09 -17.27
CA ARG A 178 21.65 -11.88 -17.29
C ARG A 178 22.47 -13.02 -17.93
N PRO A 179 22.12 -14.32 -17.80
CA PRO A 179 22.87 -15.38 -18.46
C PRO A 179 22.89 -15.28 -19.99
N PHE A 180 21.94 -14.55 -20.58
CA PHE A 180 21.75 -14.48 -22.04
C PHE A 180 21.96 -13.09 -22.63
N TYR A 181 21.97 -12.05 -21.79
CA TYR A 181 22.10 -10.65 -22.22
C TYR A 181 23.15 -9.92 -21.39
N SER A 182 24.08 -9.24 -22.09
CA SER A 182 25.00 -8.30 -21.48
C SER A 182 24.27 -7.06 -20.94
N THR A 183 24.95 -6.29 -20.08
CA THR A 183 24.39 -5.02 -19.55
C THR A 183 24.14 -4.00 -20.66
N GLY A 184 24.94 -4.02 -21.74
CA GLY A 184 24.73 -3.16 -22.90
C GLY A 184 23.48 -3.52 -23.68
N GLU A 185 23.30 -4.81 -23.98
CA GLU A 185 22.11 -5.31 -24.70
C GLU A 185 20.84 -5.06 -23.91
N MET A 186 20.84 -5.35 -22.60
CA MET A 186 19.72 -5.03 -21.72
C MET A 186 19.37 -3.53 -21.77
N GLY A 187 20.36 -2.64 -21.75
CA GLY A 187 20.13 -1.20 -21.79
C GLY A 187 19.47 -0.77 -23.10
N SER A 188 19.97 -1.29 -24.23
CA SER A 188 19.41 -1.02 -25.55
C SER A 188 17.97 -1.52 -25.68
N THR A 189 17.69 -2.75 -25.24
CA THR A 189 16.35 -3.34 -25.31
C THR A 189 15.33 -2.63 -24.42
N LEU A 190 15.76 -2.22 -23.21
CA LEU A 190 14.89 -1.56 -22.24
C LEU A 190 14.79 -0.04 -22.45
N GLY A 191 15.61 0.53 -23.34
CA GLY A 191 15.68 1.98 -23.56
C GLY A 191 16.23 2.76 -22.36
N ILE A 192 17.18 2.17 -21.62
CA ILE A 192 17.82 2.78 -20.44
C ILE A 192 19.35 2.67 -20.53
N THR A 193 20.05 3.51 -19.76
CA THR A 193 21.52 3.47 -19.71
C THR A 193 22.03 2.18 -19.05
N ARG A 194 23.30 1.82 -19.31
CA ARG A 194 23.97 0.70 -18.61
C ARG A 194 23.91 0.85 -17.09
N GLN A 195 23.99 2.09 -16.59
CA GLN A 195 23.83 2.42 -15.17
C GLN A 195 22.40 2.14 -14.67
N GLY A 196 21.38 2.48 -15.47
CA GLY A 196 19.99 2.13 -15.16
C GLY A 196 19.78 0.62 -15.04
N VAL A 197 20.36 -0.16 -15.95
CA VAL A 197 20.34 -1.64 -15.87
C VAL A 197 21.01 -2.09 -14.57
N TYR A 198 22.20 -1.56 -14.26
CA TYR A 198 22.90 -1.87 -13.01
C TYR A 198 22.02 -1.61 -11.78
N TYR A 199 21.30 -0.49 -11.72
CA TYR A 199 20.40 -0.21 -10.61
C TYR A 199 19.28 -1.25 -10.44
N LEU A 200 18.70 -1.74 -11.54
CA LEU A 200 17.64 -2.75 -11.49
C LEU A 200 18.09 -4.08 -10.89
N TYR A 201 19.31 -4.56 -11.17
CA TYR A 201 19.76 -5.89 -10.71
C TYR A 201 20.87 -5.87 -9.64
N LYS A 202 21.41 -4.71 -9.27
CA LYS A 202 22.42 -4.59 -8.20
C LYS A 202 21.99 -3.71 -7.03
N GLN A 203 21.07 -2.78 -7.23
CA GLN A 203 20.62 -1.85 -6.18
C GLN A 203 19.13 -2.02 -5.85
N ASN A 204 18.52 -3.14 -6.24
CA ASN A 204 17.10 -3.43 -6.00
C ASN A 204 16.17 -2.27 -6.39
N HIS A 205 16.51 -1.56 -7.48
CA HIS A 205 15.65 -0.51 -7.97
C HIS A 205 14.41 -1.09 -8.63
N ILE A 206 13.32 -0.38 -8.40
CA ILE A 206 12.01 -0.69 -8.94
C ILE A 206 11.91 -0.01 -10.31
N PRO A 207 11.31 -0.66 -11.32
CA PRO A 207 11.04 0.00 -12.60
C PRO A 207 10.35 1.35 -12.39
N SER A 208 10.84 2.40 -13.04
CA SER A 208 10.31 3.75 -12.86
C SER A 208 8.93 3.95 -13.48
N ASN A 209 8.53 3.07 -14.40
CA ASN A 209 7.26 3.12 -15.12
C ASN A 209 6.87 1.72 -15.63
N GLN A 210 5.63 1.61 -16.12
CA GLN A 210 5.05 0.38 -16.65
C GLN A 210 5.83 -0.14 -17.87
N LYS A 211 6.25 0.75 -18.77
CA LYS A 211 7.01 0.38 -19.98
C LYS A 211 8.28 -0.39 -19.62
N LEU A 212 9.02 0.06 -18.61
CA LEU A 212 10.22 -0.62 -18.15
C LEU A 212 9.91 -1.97 -17.48
N LEU A 213 8.83 -2.05 -16.68
CA LEU A 213 8.37 -3.32 -16.11
C LEU A 213 8.04 -4.35 -17.21
N ILE A 214 7.26 -3.93 -18.22
CA ILE A 214 6.91 -4.75 -19.38
C ILE A 214 8.16 -5.17 -20.15
N GLY A 215 9.10 -4.24 -20.36
CA GLY A 215 10.37 -4.52 -21.03
C GLY A 215 11.15 -5.63 -20.32
N VAL A 216 11.32 -5.53 -19.00
CA VAL A 216 12.02 -6.54 -18.20
C VAL A 216 11.30 -7.90 -18.28
N ALA A 217 9.97 -7.91 -18.18
CA ALA A 217 9.18 -9.14 -18.25
C ALA A 217 9.32 -9.83 -19.62
N ARG A 218 9.23 -9.06 -20.71
CA ARG A 218 9.40 -9.55 -22.09
C ARG A 218 10.79 -10.14 -22.33
N MET A 219 11.85 -9.49 -21.84
CA MET A 219 13.21 -10.03 -21.94
C MET A 219 13.35 -11.41 -21.28
N GLY A 220 12.66 -11.61 -20.15
CA GLY A 220 12.62 -12.88 -19.45
C GLY A 220 11.49 -13.82 -19.90
N LYS A 221 10.76 -13.50 -20.97
CA LYS A 221 9.63 -14.26 -21.53
C LYS A 221 8.55 -14.62 -20.51
N VAL A 222 8.20 -13.67 -19.64
CA VAL A 222 7.10 -13.82 -18.68
C VAL A 222 6.13 -12.64 -18.79
N GLU A 223 4.93 -12.84 -18.25
CA GLU A 223 3.97 -11.76 -18.08
C GLU A 223 4.43 -10.75 -17.02
N PRO A 224 4.18 -9.43 -17.20
CA PRO A 224 4.64 -8.39 -16.28
C PRO A 224 4.19 -8.60 -14.83
N TYR A 225 2.97 -9.09 -14.62
CA TYR A 225 2.44 -9.32 -13.28
C TYR A 225 3.22 -10.41 -12.52
N LYS A 226 3.85 -11.38 -13.21
CA LYS A 226 4.67 -12.42 -12.55
C LYS A 226 5.89 -11.83 -11.84
N LEU A 227 6.34 -10.64 -12.23
CA LEU A 227 7.38 -9.90 -11.51
C LEU A 227 6.89 -9.26 -10.21
N LEU A 228 5.58 -9.11 -10.06
CA LEU A 228 4.89 -8.46 -8.95
C LEU A 228 4.07 -9.43 -8.10
N VAL A 229 4.21 -10.74 -8.29
CA VAL A 229 3.62 -11.72 -7.37
C VAL A 229 4.48 -11.73 -6.11
N PHE A 230 3.86 -11.39 -5.00
CA PHE A 230 4.50 -11.35 -3.69
C PHE A 230 3.77 -12.30 -2.75
N ASP A 231 4.43 -12.72 -1.67
CA ASP A 231 3.74 -13.39 -0.57
C ASP A 231 2.80 -12.44 0.21
N ASN A 232 2.24 -12.82 1.34
CA ASN A 232 1.55 -11.84 2.19
C ASN A 232 2.61 -10.96 2.89
N MET A 233 2.23 -9.75 3.30
CA MET A 233 3.10 -8.92 4.14
C MET A 233 3.29 -9.58 5.52
N ASP A 234 4.54 -9.88 5.88
CA ASP A 234 4.84 -10.39 7.22
C ASP A 234 4.75 -9.28 8.28
N ILE A 235 4.73 -9.68 9.55
CA ILE A 235 4.57 -8.76 10.68
C ILE A 235 5.72 -7.75 10.79
N ASP A 236 6.93 -8.11 10.37
CA ASP A 236 8.11 -7.24 10.47
C ASP A 236 8.10 -6.16 9.38
N GLU A 237 7.69 -6.52 8.17
CA GLU A 237 7.43 -5.60 7.08
C GLU A 237 6.31 -4.62 7.44
N LEU A 238 5.22 -5.14 8.02
CA LEU A 238 4.08 -4.33 8.43
C LEU A 238 4.48 -3.34 9.54
N LYS A 239 5.24 -3.79 10.54
CA LYS A 239 5.83 -2.92 11.57
C LYS A 239 6.75 -1.86 10.96
N ALA A 240 7.61 -2.23 10.02
CA ALA A 240 8.53 -1.29 9.38
C ALA A 240 7.77 -0.20 8.59
N LEU A 241 6.64 -0.56 7.97
CA LEU A 241 5.77 0.37 7.27
C LEU A 241 4.98 1.26 8.25
N ALA A 242 4.41 0.67 9.31
CA ALA A 242 3.58 1.38 10.28
C ALA A 242 4.38 2.38 11.14
N PHE A 243 5.59 2.00 11.55
CA PHE A 243 6.37 2.76 12.54
C PHE A 243 7.61 3.43 11.96
N LYS A 244 7.68 3.63 10.63
CA LYS A 244 8.85 4.16 9.94
C LYS A 244 9.43 5.37 10.70
N LYS A 245 10.46 5.11 11.51
CA LYS A 245 11.10 6.13 12.34
C LYS A 245 11.54 7.25 11.40
N LYS A 246 11.11 8.49 11.66
CA LYS A 246 11.83 9.67 11.16
C LYS A 246 13.19 9.71 11.85
N ALA A 247 14.10 8.80 11.49
CA ALA A 247 15.52 8.96 11.76
C ALA A 247 16.07 9.90 10.69
N LYS A 248 15.76 11.19 10.81
CA LYS A 248 16.47 12.25 10.08
C LYS A 248 16.65 13.44 11.02
N TYR A 249 17.93 13.61 11.38
CA TYR A 249 18.57 14.73 12.08
C TYR A 249 18.51 14.74 13.62
N SER A 250 19.31 13.88 14.26
CA SER A 250 19.94 14.20 15.56
C SER A 250 21.42 13.77 15.55
N THR A 251 22.18 14.33 14.61
CA THR A 251 23.64 14.34 14.70
C THR A 251 24.16 15.71 14.29
N LYS A 252 23.98 16.69 15.18
CA LYS A 252 25.07 17.61 15.49
C LYS A 252 25.38 17.40 16.97
N LYS A 253 26.48 16.67 17.21
CA LYS A 253 27.11 16.60 18.52
C LYS A 253 27.58 18.01 18.90
N SER A 254 27.45 18.25 20.20
CA SER A 254 28.09 19.26 21.04
C SER A 254 29.54 19.53 20.67
#